data_AF-A0A3D3M2W6-F1
#
_entry.id   AF-A0A3D3M2W6-F1
#
_cell.length_a   1.000
_cell.length_b   1.000
_cell.length_c   1.000
_cell.angle_alpha   90.00
_cell.angle_beta   90.00
_cell.angle_gamma   90.00
#
_symmetry.space_group_name_H-M   'P 1'
#
loop_
_entity.id
_entity.type
_entity.pdbx_description
1 polymer ?
#
loop_
_entity_poly.entity_id
_entity_poly.type
_entity_poly.pdbx_seq_one_letter_code
_entity_poly.pdbx_strand_id
1 'polypeptide(L)'
;MFDLLRKHWLFVLPLLMFAAYYLPQNLIGFARYPLEPVLTLFIALLASSVSFILAYRWLPVAWADRLAATLNLPRRPDLLMALIVILYLLTLWAVCSAAERVPLLASLQGASAEQLADYRNTFMRGQTGNAGLVNYSFAILSQALMPLLIAHAWWEGKRWRHLVLALFILGTSLSLSKAAFLCVSVPLMGVWLMRGNWKNLAATVLAFVLSVAMMYVLASGRIAALYPAEAPMNTPMTLMPVAVVEADGPAPLRPLGAALRPLEHWLAVMRVQQQKQVVKKPPALLSDVPEHYSLFGRESQLALIANRIAWIPYVTAVDWFRYQQEILEGDYVLGRSIRPLAWMLGLEQIHLEREVAELQWGGPSGATSNAVFFADAWLNWGVFGVVLYSMLLALTIKLITTSGNPPLVAASAFPVWITCFSSLPPVYLSAGLGLLLLFALLARKPMAEAVP
;
A
#
# COMPACT_ATOMS: atom_id res chain seq x y z
N MET A 1 31.70 -8.36 1.29
CA MET A 1 30.35 -8.13 0.69
C MET A 1 29.23 -8.41 1.69
N PHE A 2 29.17 -9.60 2.32
CA PHE A 2 28.10 -9.95 3.27
C PHE A 2 27.97 -9.02 4.50
N ASP A 3 29.09 -8.53 5.05
CA ASP A 3 29.04 -7.59 6.18
C ASP A 3 28.49 -6.21 5.81
N LEU A 4 28.74 -5.76 4.57
CA LEU A 4 28.18 -4.51 4.06
C LEU A 4 26.66 -4.62 3.93
N LEU A 5 26.18 -5.73 3.34
CA LEU A 5 24.75 -6.03 3.30
C LEU A 5 24.18 -6.09 4.72
N ARG A 6 24.81 -6.81 5.64
CA ARG A 6 24.31 -6.92 7.02
C ARG A 6 24.16 -5.57 7.73
N LYS A 7 25.09 -4.62 7.54
CA LYS A 7 25.07 -3.30 8.21
C LYS A 7 24.24 -2.26 7.48
N HIS A 8 24.14 -2.33 6.16
CA HIS A 8 23.57 -1.26 5.32
C HIS A 8 22.46 -1.74 4.38
N TRP A 9 21.93 -2.95 4.56
CA TRP A 9 20.91 -3.51 3.66
C TRP A 9 19.68 -2.60 3.49
N LEU A 10 19.21 -1.93 4.54
CA LEU A 10 18.03 -1.06 4.44
C LEU A 10 18.31 0.15 3.54
N PHE A 11 19.55 0.66 3.52
CA PHE A 11 19.99 1.71 2.59
C PHE A 11 20.13 1.17 1.16
N VAL A 12 20.66 -0.05 1.01
CA VAL A 12 20.84 -0.69 -0.30
C VAL A 12 19.49 -1.08 -0.93
N LEU A 13 18.45 -1.33 -0.12
CA LEU A 13 17.18 -1.89 -0.57
C LEU A 13 16.50 -1.05 -1.68
N PRO A 14 16.27 0.28 -1.54
CA PRO A 14 15.71 1.07 -2.64
C PRO A 14 16.58 1.07 -3.90
N LEU A 15 17.90 1.17 -3.74
CA LEU A 15 18.85 1.19 -4.87
C LEU A 15 18.86 -0.15 -5.61
N LEU A 16 18.80 -1.26 -4.88
CA LEU A 16 18.70 -2.60 -5.46
C LEU A 16 17.37 -2.74 -6.20
N MET A 17 16.26 -2.24 -5.65
CA MET A 17 14.99 -2.25 -6.35
C MET A 17 15.05 -1.43 -7.64
N PHE A 18 15.66 -0.25 -7.64
CA PHE A 18 15.83 0.55 -8.84
C PHE A 18 16.69 -0.14 -9.90
N ALA A 19 17.83 -0.70 -9.50
CA ALA A 19 18.79 -1.31 -10.40
C ALA A 19 18.34 -2.69 -10.91
N ALA A 20 17.74 -3.53 -10.05
CA ALA A 20 17.38 -4.89 -10.41
C ALA A 20 15.98 -5.02 -11.00
N TYR A 21 15.05 -4.12 -10.64
CA TYR A 21 13.67 -4.16 -11.12
C TYR A 21 13.49 -3.18 -12.28
N TYR A 22 13.56 -1.87 -12.01
CA TYR A 22 13.18 -0.86 -13.00
C TYR A 22 14.17 -0.72 -14.16
N LEU A 23 15.48 -0.82 -13.93
CA LEU A 23 16.47 -0.60 -14.99
C LEU A 23 16.38 -1.61 -16.16
N PRO A 24 16.33 -2.94 -15.94
CA PRO A 24 16.15 -3.90 -17.02
C PRO A 24 14.82 -3.71 -17.77
N GLN A 25 13.75 -3.40 -17.04
CA GLN A 25 12.43 -3.17 -17.62
C GLN A 25 12.43 -1.90 -18.49
N ASN A 26 13.19 -0.87 -18.10
CA ASN A 26 13.32 0.37 -18.86
C ASN A 26 13.99 0.14 -20.22
N LEU A 27 15.01 -0.72 -20.28
CA LEU A 27 15.64 -1.14 -21.54
C LEU A 27 14.64 -1.79 -22.49
N ILE A 28 13.76 -2.66 -21.97
CA ILE A 28 12.67 -3.26 -22.77
C ILE A 28 11.64 -2.20 -23.15
N GLY A 29 11.36 -1.26 -22.25
CA GLY A 29 10.41 -0.17 -22.45
C GLY A 29 10.75 0.73 -23.63
N PHE A 30 12.03 1.05 -23.83
CA PHE A 30 12.49 1.85 -24.98
C PHE A 30 12.15 1.21 -26.33
N ALA A 31 12.00 -0.13 -26.38
CA ALA A 31 11.62 -0.84 -27.59
C ALA A 31 10.09 -1.00 -27.75
N ARG A 32 9.29 -0.77 -26.71
CA ARG A 32 7.84 -1.11 -26.69
C ARG A 32 6.89 0.07 -26.50
N TYR A 33 7.33 1.14 -25.85
CA TYR A 33 6.48 2.28 -25.51
C TYR A 33 6.99 3.57 -26.16
N PRO A 34 6.16 4.63 -26.22
CA PRO A 34 6.61 5.93 -26.69
C PRO A 34 7.86 6.40 -25.93
N LEU A 35 8.81 7.00 -26.67
CA LEU A 35 10.13 7.35 -26.14
C LEU A 35 10.03 8.31 -24.94
N GLU A 36 9.14 9.29 -24.99
CA GLU A 36 9.10 10.39 -24.04
C GLU A 36 8.69 9.96 -22.60
N PRO A 37 7.59 9.20 -22.37
CA PRO A 37 7.29 8.64 -21.04
C PRO A 37 8.41 7.75 -20.48
N VAL A 38 9.01 6.90 -21.32
CA VAL A 38 10.06 5.96 -20.92
C VAL A 38 11.34 6.70 -20.53
N LEU A 39 11.73 7.70 -21.34
CA LEU A 39 12.86 8.57 -21.05
C LEU A 39 12.63 9.38 -19.77
N THR A 40 11.41 9.88 -19.55
CA THR A 40 11.05 10.63 -18.33
C THR A 40 11.14 9.73 -17.10
N LEU A 41 10.63 8.49 -17.18
CA LEU A 41 10.80 7.48 -16.13
C LEU A 41 12.28 7.20 -15.85
N PHE A 42 13.11 7.07 -16.88
CA PHE A 42 14.56 6.85 -16.73
C PHE A 42 15.24 8.03 -16.02
N ILE A 43 14.91 9.26 -16.40
CA ILE A 43 15.45 10.48 -15.77
C ILE A 43 15.01 10.56 -14.30
N ALA A 44 13.73 10.30 -14.01
CA ALA A 44 13.21 10.26 -12.64
C ALA A 44 13.93 9.20 -11.78
N LEU A 45 14.18 8.01 -12.34
CA LEU A 45 14.91 6.93 -11.67
C LEU A 45 16.35 7.34 -11.34
N LEU A 46 17.05 7.98 -12.28
CA LEU A 46 18.43 8.46 -12.08
C LEU A 46 18.47 9.59 -11.04
N ALA A 47 17.61 10.60 -11.19
CA ALA A 47 17.51 11.71 -10.25
C ALA A 47 17.18 11.23 -8.83
N SER A 48 16.27 10.26 -8.71
CA SER A 48 15.92 9.63 -7.44
C SER A 48 17.12 8.90 -6.82
N SER A 49 17.79 8.05 -7.60
CA SER A 49 18.93 7.26 -7.14
C SER A 49 20.09 8.14 -6.67
N VAL A 50 20.46 9.15 -7.45
CA VAL A 50 21.50 10.10 -7.10
C VAL A 50 21.11 10.86 -5.83
N SER A 51 19.95 11.52 -5.82
CA SER A 51 19.49 12.32 -4.67
C SER A 51 19.42 11.50 -3.39
N PHE A 52 18.95 10.25 -3.47
CA PHE A 52 18.90 9.33 -2.35
C PHE A 52 20.31 9.03 -1.79
N ILE A 53 21.28 8.72 -2.65
CA ILE A 53 22.67 8.44 -2.25
C ILE A 53 23.30 9.69 -1.61
N LEU A 54 23.19 10.85 -2.25
CA LEU A 54 23.77 12.10 -1.77
C LEU A 54 23.17 12.48 -0.40
N ALA A 55 21.85 12.40 -0.26
CA ALA A 55 21.15 12.69 0.98
C ALA A 55 21.54 11.73 2.11
N TYR A 56 21.55 10.42 1.84
CA TYR A 56 21.96 9.44 2.85
C TYR A 56 23.40 9.65 3.29
N ARG A 57 24.30 9.99 2.36
CA ARG A 57 25.71 10.25 2.68
C ARG A 57 25.89 11.52 3.49
N TRP A 58 25.29 12.63 3.07
CA TRP A 58 25.69 13.97 3.53
C TRP A 58 24.70 14.69 4.44
N LEU A 59 23.42 14.31 4.51
CA LEU A 59 22.50 14.98 5.44
C LEU A 59 22.88 14.67 6.89
N PRO A 60 23.21 15.67 7.72
CA PRO A 60 23.57 15.43 9.11
C PRO A 60 22.33 15.04 9.92
N VAL A 61 22.50 14.08 10.83
CA VAL A 61 21.43 13.59 11.73
C VAL A 61 21.73 13.85 13.21
N ALA A 62 22.74 14.67 13.51
CA ALA A 62 23.09 15.04 14.89
C ALA A 62 22.01 15.89 15.59
N TRP A 63 21.13 16.55 14.83
CA TRP A 63 19.97 17.25 15.38
C TRP A 63 18.97 16.28 16.02
N ALA A 64 18.88 15.05 15.51
CA ALA A 64 17.95 14.06 16.06
C ALA A 64 18.41 13.53 17.42
N ASP A 65 19.72 13.48 17.69
CA ASP A 65 20.24 13.14 19.02
C ASP A 65 19.91 14.23 20.04
N ARG A 66 20.02 15.49 19.63
CA ARG A 66 19.61 16.64 20.46
C ARG A 66 18.11 16.60 20.77
N LEU A 67 17.28 16.35 19.75
CA LEU A 67 15.83 16.23 19.94
C LEU A 67 15.46 15.06 20.86
N ALA A 68 16.10 13.90 20.69
CA ALA A 68 15.88 12.72 21.53
C ALA A 68 16.24 13.00 23.00
N ALA A 69 17.36 13.70 23.23
CA ALA A 69 17.79 14.11 24.57
C ALA A 69 16.80 15.07 25.23
N THR A 70 16.20 16.00 24.46
CA THR A 70 15.20 16.95 24.97
C THR A 70 13.90 16.26 25.38
N LEU A 71 13.45 15.24 24.64
CA LEU A 71 12.15 14.62 24.89
C LEU A 71 12.13 13.68 26.10
N ASN A 72 13.28 13.14 26.52
CA ASN A 72 13.49 12.28 27.71
C ASN A 72 12.30 11.37 28.09
N LEU A 73 11.73 10.64 27.12
CA LEU A 73 10.53 9.84 27.37
C LEU A 73 10.88 8.56 28.15
N PRO A 74 10.10 8.20 29.18
CA PRO A 74 10.32 6.97 29.93
C PRO A 74 10.15 5.75 29.01
N ARG A 75 11.20 4.92 28.95
CA ARG A 75 11.27 3.75 28.06
C ARG A 75 10.70 2.52 28.78
N ARG A 76 9.39 2.31 28.68
CA ARG A 76 8.73 1.07 29.10
C ARG A 76 8.28 0.26 27.86
N PRO A 77 9.21 -0.43 27.18
CA PRO A 77 8.90 -1.10 25.91
C PRO A 77 7.80 -2.16 26.04
N ASP A 78 7.76 -2.89 27.16
CA ASP A 78 6.75 -3.94 27.36
C ASP A 78 5.33 -3.37 27.49
N LEU A 79 5.15 -2.20 28.14
CA LEU A 79 3.84 -1.54 28.25
C LEU A 79 3.35 -1.04 26.88
N LEU A 80 4.25 -0.42 26.11
CA LEU A 80 3.94 0.02 24.75
C LEU A 80 3.54 -1.17 23.87
N MET A 81 4.23 -2.30 24.01
CA MET A 81 3.90 -3.52 23.26
C MET A 81 2.54 -4.08 23.65
N ALA A 82 2.24 -4.16 24.94
CA ALA A 82 0.92 -4.58 25.41
C ALA A 82 -0.18 -3.67 24.85
N LEU A 83 0.04 -2.35 24.87
CA LEU A 83 -0.89 -1.37 24.30
C LEU A 83 -1.10 -1.57 22.79
N ILE A 84 -0.01 -1.80 22.02
CA ILE A 84 -0.10 -2.08 20.58
C ILE A 84 -0.95 -3.33 20.31
N VAL A 85 -0.74 -4.41 21.06
CA VAL A 85 -1.53 -5.65 20.90
C VAL A 85 -2.99 -5.40 21.23
N ILE A 86 -3.29 -4.70 22.34
CA ILE A 86 -4.67 -4.38 22.73
C ILE A 86 -5.35 -3.53 21.64
N LEU A 87 -4.70 -2.46 21.17
CA LEU A 87 -5.22 -1.60 20.11
C LEU A 87 -5.43 -2.37 18.81
N TYR A 88 -4.52 -3.27 18.45
CA TYR A 88 -4.67 -4.15 17.29
C TYR A 88 -5.90 -5.06 17.42
N LEU A 89 -6.08 -5.73 18.57
CA LEU A 89 -7.21 -6.61 18.81
C LEU A 89 -8.55 -5.85 18.82
N LEU A 90 -8.60 -4.66 19.45
CA LEU A 90 -9.79 -3.80 19.44
C LEU A 90 -10.14 -3.32 18.04
N THR A 91 -9.15 -2.91 17.26
CA THR A 91 -9.35 -2.48 15.88
C THR A 91 -9.83 -3.65 15.01
N LEU A 92 -9.20 -4.82 15.16
CA LEU A 92 -9.61 -6.03 14.45
C LEU A 92 -11.04 -6.45 14.80
N TRP A 93 -11.39 -6.41 16.08
CA TRP A 93 -12.76 -6.66 16.53
C TRP A 93 -13.73 -5.68 15.90
N ALA A 94 -13.43 -4.38 15.91
CA ALA A 94 -14.27 -3.35 15.30
C ALA A 94 -14.48 -3.56 13.79
N VAL A 95 -13.41 -3.92 13.04
CA VAL A 95 -13.52 -4.25 11.62
C VAL A 95 -14.41 -5.47 11.40
N CYS A 96 -14.18 -6.55 12.16
CA CYS A 96 -14.97 -7.77 12.06
C CYS A 96 -16.45 -7.57 12.43
N SER A 97 -16.74 -6.76 13.45
CA SER A 97 -18.13 -6.49 13.87
C SER A 97 -18.88 -5.60 12.89
N ALA A 98 -18.18 -4.76 12.14
CA ALA A 98 -18.78 -3.87 11.15
C ALA A 98 -18.92 -4.52 9.76
N ALA A 99 -18.23 -5.64 9.52
CA ALA A 99 -18.29 -6.34 8.24
C ALA A 99 -19.52 -7.24 8.15
N GLU A 100 -20.26 -7.15 7.04
CA GLU A 100 -21.37 -8.07 6.76
C GLU A 100 -20.91 -9.53 6.72
N ARG A 101 -19.74 -9.78 6.10
CA ARG A 101 -19.09 -11.09 6.07
C ARG A 101 -17.58 -10.95 6.17
N VAL A 102 -16.98 -11.86 6.93
CA VAL A 102 -15.52 -11.97 7.04
C VAL A 102 -15.00 -12.83 5.87
N PRO A 103 -14.10 -12.32 5.01
CA PRO A 103 -13.65 -13.02 3.80
C PRO A 103 -13.14 -14.44 4.06
N LEU A 104 -12.34 -14.65 5.11
CA LEU A 104 -11.85 -15.98 5.45
C LEU A 104 -12.98 -16.97 5.78
N LEU A 105 -13.95 -16.55 6.59
CA LEU A 105 -15.08 -17.39 6.96
C LEU A 105 -15.96 -17.69 5.74
N ALA A 106 -16.19 -16.69 4.89
CA ALA A 106 -16.91 -16.87 3.64
C ALA A 106 -16.20 -17.86 2.70
N SER A 107 -14.87 -17.82 2.61
CA SER A 107 -14.07 -18.75 1.80
C SER A 107 -14.22 -20.19 2.30
N LEU A 108 -14.18 -20.39 3.63
CA LEU A 108 -14.39 -21.70 4.25
C LEU A 108 -15.84 -22.21 4.07
N GLN A 109 -16.81 -21.31 3.94
CA GLN A 109 -18.20 -21.64 3.60
C GLN A 109 -18.43 -21.90 2.11
N GLY A 110 -17.37 -21.90 1.28
CA GLY A 110 -17.50 -22.16 -0.15
C GLY A 110 -17.97 -20.96 -0.97
N ALA A 111 -17.71 -19.72 -0.53
CA ALA A 111 -17.99 -18.54 -1.35
C ALA A 111 -17.22 -18.58 -2.67
N SER A 112 -17.86 -18.11 -3.74
CA SER A 112 -17.25 -18.06 -5.07
C SER A 112 -16.08 -17.05 -5.10
N ALA A 113 -15.19 -17.17 -6.10
CA ALA A 113 -14.07 -16.23 -6.25
C ALA A 113 -14.53 -14.77 -6.42
N GLU A 114 -15.68 -14.56 -7.08
CA GLU A 114 -16.30 -13.24 -7.25
C GLU A 114 -16.82 -12.68 -5.93
N GLN A 115 -17.59 -13.48 -5.17
CA GLN A 115 -18.06 -13.09 -3.84
C GLN A 115 -16.90 -12.78 -2.89
N LEU A 116 -15.82 -13.56 -2.94
CA LEU A 116 -14.63 -13.31 -2.14
C LEU A 116 -13.92 -12.02 -2.55
N ALA A 117 -13.89 -11.68 -3.83
CA ALA A 117 -13.35 -10.41 -4.28
C ALA A 117 -14.18 -9.24 -3.72
N ASP A 118 -15.50 -9.35 -3.75
CA ASP A 118 -16.41 -8.36 -3.21
C ASP A 118 -16.29 -8.22 -1.69
N TYR A 119 -16.33 -9.33 -0.93
CA TYR A 119 -16.16 -9.30 0.52
C TYR A 119 -14.81 -8.71 0.92
N ARG A 120 -13.73 -8.99 0.18
CA ARG A 120 -12.41 -8.38 0.46
C ARG A 120 -12.43 -6.87 0.22
N ASN A 121 -13.11 -6.41 -0.82
CA ASN A 121 -13.25 -4.99 -1.11
C ASN A 121 -14.10 -4.31 -0.02
N THR A 122 -15.21 -4.89 0.40
CA THR A 122 -16.09 -4.28 1.41
C THR A 122 -15.51 -4.35 2.83
N PHE A 123 -14.81 -5.44 3.19
CA PHE A 123 -14.22 -5.66 4.51
C PHE A 123 -13.29 -4.51 4.94
N MET A 124 -12.54 -3.92 4.00
CA MET A 124 -11.60 -2.83 4.29
C MET A 124 -11.95 -1.49 3.64
N ARG A 125 -12.76 -1.45 2.56
CA ARG A 125 -13.03 -0.20 1.82
C ARG A 125 -14.47 0.30 1.95
N GLY A 126 -15.40 -0.52 2.42
CA GLY A 126 -16.83 -0.13 2.54
C GLY A 126 -17.10 0.93 3.62
N GLN A 127 -16.14 1.16 4.50
CA GLN A 127 -16.29 2.02 5.67
C GLN A 127 -15.95 3.48 5.34
N THR A 128 -16.99 4.32 5.21
CA THR A 128 -16.89 5.78 5.04
C THR A 128 -17.06 6.52 6.38
N GLY A 129 -16.72 7.80 6.43
CA GLY A 129 -16.85 8.62 7.64
C GLY A 129 -15.90 8.17 8.77
N ASN A 130 -16.42 8.10 10.01
CA ASN A 130 -15.64 7.71 11.19
C ASN A 130 -15.07 6.29 11.08
N ALA A 131 -15.74 5.42 10.34
CA ALA A 131 -15.30 4.06 10.07
C ALA A 131 -13.98 4.04 9.25
N GLY A 132 -13.70 5.09 8.48
CA GLY A 132 -12.41 5.31 7.83
C GLY A 132 -11.23 5.41 8.81
N LEU A 133 -11.45 5.90 10.04
CA LEU A 133 -10.40 5.94 11.07
C LEU A 133 -10.02 4.54 11.54
N VAL A 134 -10.97 3.60 11.58
CA VAL A 134 -10.72 2.20 11.94
C VAL A 134 -9.84 1.54 10.88
N ASN A 135 -10.13 1.76 9.60
CA ASN A 135 -9.31 1.26 8.49
C ASN A 135 -7.88 1.81 8.53
N TYR A 136 -7.75 3.12 8.77
CA TYR A 136 -6.45 3.76 8.87
C TYR A 136 -5.65 3.25 10.08
N SER A 137 -6.32 3.08 11.23
CA SER A 137 -5.74 2.49 12.43
C SER A 137 -5.28 1.06 12.17
N PHE A 138 -6.11 0.26 11.51
CA PHE A 138 -5.77 -1.11 11.14
C PHE A 138 -4.56 -1.16 10.21
N ALA A 139 -4.50 -0.28 9.21
CA ALA A 139 -3.35 -0.19 8.30
C ALA A 139 -2.06 0.12 9.06
N ILE A 140 -2.04 1.12 9.94
CA ILE A 140 -0.86 1.47 10.75
C ILE A 140 -0.48 0.32 11.69
N LEU A 141 -1.46 -0.25 12.40
CA LEU A 141 -1.22 -1.32 13.36
C LEU A 141 -0.67 -2.56 12.67
N SER A 142 -1.22 -2.95 11.52
CA SER A 142 -0.82 -4.15 10.78
C SER A 142 0.45 -3.97 9.93
N GLN A 143 0.71 -2.79 9.39
CA GLN A 143 1.84 -2.58 8.46
C GLN A 143 3.10 -2.04 9.14
N ALA A 144 2.98 -1.39 10.31
CA ALA A 144 4.13 -0.85 11.05
C ALA A 144 4.26 -1.40 12.48
N LEU A 145 3.22 -1.25 13.30
CA LEU A 145 3.35 -1.48 14.76
C LEU A 145 3.48 -2.95 15.15
N MET A 146 2.62 -3.82 14.60
CA MET A 146 2.71 -5.26 14.83
C MET A 146 4.00 -5.86 14.24
N PRO A 147 4.43 -5.50 13.01
CA PRO A 147 5.76 -5.83 12.49
C PRO A 147 6.92 -5.44 13.42
N LEU A 148 6.89 -4.23 13.97
CA LEU A 148 7.87 -3.75 14.95
C LEU A 148 7.87 -4.59 16.22
N LEU A 149 6.70 -4.89 16.76
CA LEU A 149 6.53 -5.68 17.97
C LEU A 149 7.02 -7.12 17.77
N ILE A 150 6.71 -7.75 16.63
CA ILE A 150 7.18 -9.09 16.26
C ILE A 150 8.71 -9.09 16.11
N ALA A 151 9.27 -8.12 15.38
CA ALA A 151 10.71 -7.99 15.22
C ALA A 151 11.41 -7.82 16.58
N HIS A 152 10.84 -7.00 17.46
CA HIS A 152 11.36 -6.80 18.81
C HIS A 152 11.29 -8.07 19.65
N ALA A 153 10.14 -8.76 19.67
CA ALA A 153 9.96 -9.98 20.46
C ALA A 153 10.94 -11.10 20.03
N TRP A 154 11.30 -11.17 18.75
CA TRP A 154 12.26 -12.15 18.22
C TRP A 154 13.69 -11.74 18.49
N TRP A 155 13.96 -10.44 18.40
CA TRP A 155 15.26 -9.86 18.75
C TRP A 155 15.57 -10.02 20.24
N GLU A 156 14.62 -9.79 21.14
CA GLU A 156 14.85 -9.96 22.58
C GLU A 156 14.65 -11.42 23.05
N GLY A 157 14.19 -12.31 22.18
CA GLY A 157 13.96 -13.70 22.56
C GLY A 157 12.85 -13.89 23.59
N LYS A 158 11.81 -13.03 23.56
CA LYS A 158 10.69 -13.08 24.51
C LYS A 158 9.97 -14.43 24.43
N ARG A 159 9.27 -14.84 25.50
CA ARG A 159 8.50 -16.10 25.51
C ARG A 159 7.17 -15.98 24.76
N TRP A 160 6.52 -14.82 24.88
CA TRP A 160 5.19 -14.53 24.31
C TRP A 160 5.17 -14.18 22.83
N ARG A 161 6.32 -13.80 22.26
CA ARG A 161 6.86 -14.70 21.26
C ARG A 161 5.89 -15.10 20.13
N HIS A 162 5.81 -16.42 20.02
CA HIS A 162 4.96 -17.19 19.11
C HIS A 162 3.47 -16.86 19.22
N LEU A 163 2.97 -16.49 20.41
CA LEU A 163 1.57 -16.11 20.60
C LEU A 163 1.24 -14.84 19.81
N VAL A 164 2.07 -13.80 19.89
CA VAL A 164 1.85 -12.57 19.13
C VAL A 164 1.90 -12.83 17.63
N LEU A 165 2.87 -13.61 17.17
CA LEU A 165 2.97 -13.99 15.76
C LEU A 165 1.71 -14.72 15.29
N ALA A 166 1.22 -15.68 16.08
CA ALA A 166 0.00 -16.42 15.77
C ALA A 166 -1.22 -15.51 15.73
N LEU A 167 -1.41 -14.63 16.73
CA LEU A 167 -2.50 -13.66 16.77
C LEU A 167 -2.48 -12.73 15.55
N PHE A 168 -1.29 -12.29 15.14
CA PHE A 168 -1.16 -11.41 14.00
C PHE A 168 -1.43 -12.12 12.67
N ILE A 169 -0.91 -13.34 12.48
CA ILE A 169 -1.21 -14.17 11.30
C ILE A 169 -2.71 -14.48 11.23
N LEU A 170 -3.33 -14.87 12.34
CA LEU A 170 -4.77 -15.16 12.39
C LEU A 170 -5.58 -13.91 12.04
N GLY A 171 -5.29 -12.78 12.69
CA GLY A 171 -6.03 -11.53 12.46
C GLY A 171 -5.89 -11.01 11.03
N THR A 172 -4.70 -11.12 10.44
CA THR A 172 -4.50 -10.71 9.05
C THR A 172 -5.10 -11.68 8.03
N SER A 173 -5.13 -12.98 8.34
CA SER A 173 -5.76 -14.00 7.49
C SER A 173 -7.26 -13.76 7.31
N LEU A 174 -7.93 -13.10 8.27
CA LEU A 174 -9.37 -12.75 8.17
C LEU A 174 -9.68 -11.92 6.91
N SER A 175 -8.75 -11.05 6.50
CA SER A 175 -8.88 -10.20 5.31
C SER A 175 -8.59 -10.91 3.98
N LEU A 176 -8.10 -12.15 4.03
CA LEU A 176 -7.52 -12.85 2.89
C LEU A 176 -6.44 -12.06 2.11
N SER A 177 -5.78 -11.10 2.75
CA SER A 177 -4.75 -10.27 2.11
C SER A 177 -3.40 -10.99 2.04
N LYS A 178 -2.94 -11.25 0.82
CA LYS A 178 -1.60 -11.84 0.57
C LYS A 178 -0.47 -10.94 1.09
N ALA A 179 -0.66 -9.62 1.03
CA ALA A 179 0.33 -8.64 1.48
C ALA A 179 0.60 -8.71 2.98
N ALA A 180 -0.34 -9.20 3.78
CA ALA A 180 -0.16 -9.26 5.22
C ALA A 180 0.93 -10.24 5.66
N PHE A 181 1.17 -11.31 4.90
CA PHE A 181 2.28 -12.21 5.17
C PHE A 181 3.64 -11.56 4.92
N LEU A 182 3.72 -10.59 4.01
CA LEU A 182 4.93 -9.79 3.80
C LEU A 182 5.20 -8.89 5.02
N CYS A 183 4.16 -8.30 5.61
CA CYS A 183 4.28 -7.48 6.84
C CYS A 183 4.96 -8.24 7.99
N VAL A 184 4.80 -9.57 8.06
CA VAL A 184 5.43 -10.42 9.07
C VAL A 184 6.81 -10.91 8.63
N SER A 185 6.86 -11.45 7.42
CA SER A 185 7.99 -12.23 6.98
C SER A 185 9.19 -11.33 6.70
N VAL A 186 8.98 -10.14 6.13
CA VAL A 186 10.05 -9.20 5.80
C VAL A 186 10.79 -8.71 7.06
N PRO A 187 10.12 -8.26 8.13
CA PRO A 187 10.82 -7.94 9.39
C PRO A 187 11.57 -9.12 10.00
N LEU A 188 10.98 -10.33 10.00
CA LEU A 188 11.66 -11.51 10.53
C LEU A 188 12.89 -11.88 9.71
N MET A 189 12.81 -11.80 8.38
CA MET A 189 13.96 -11.93 7.48
C MET A 189 15.04 -10.89 7.82
N GLY A 190 14.65 -9.64 8.07
CA GLY A 190 15.56 -8.58 8.53
C GLY A 190 16.26 -8.93 9.84
N VAL A 191 15.52 -9.43 10.84
CA VAL A 191 16.08 -9.91 12.11
C VAL A 191 17.11 -11.03 11.90
N TRP A 192 16.78 -12.03 11.08
CA TRP A 192 17.69 -13.16 10.83
C TRP A 192 18.92 -12.76 10.02
N LEU A 193 18.76 -11.89 9.02
CA LEU A 193 19.85 -11.32 8.24
C LEU A 193 20.82 -10.55 9.15
N MET A 194 20.30 -9.68 10.01
CA MET A 194 21.09 -8.91 10.97
C MET A 194 21.78 -9.77 12.02
N ARG A 195 21.25 -10.97 12.31
CA ARG A 195 21.90 -11.98 13.18
C ARG A 195 22.88 -12.90 12.45
N GLY A 196 22.89 -12.90 11.12
CA GLY A 196 23.67 -13.87 10.32
C GLY A 196 23.13 -15.31 10.42
N ASN A 197 21.86 -15.49 10.78
CA ASN A 197 21.25 -16.82 10.92
C ASN A 197 20.54 -17.23 9.61
N TRP A 198 21.33 -17.74 8.67
CA TRP A 198 20.86 -18.12 7.33
C TRP A 198 19.83 -19.26 7.33
N LYS A 199 19.92 -20.20 8.27
CA LYS A 199 18.97 -21.31 8.40
C LYS A 199 17.57 -20.79 8.71
N ASN A 200 17.44 -19.92 9.71
CA ASN A 200 16.16 -19.33 10.07
C ASN A 200 15.66 -18.34 9.01
N LEU A 201 16.56 -17.65 8.32
CA LEU A 201 16.21 -16.82 7.17
C LEU A 201 15.55 -17.66 6.07
N ALA A 202 16.20 -18.74 5.65
CA ALA A 202 15.67 -19.67 4.64
C ALA A 202 14.33 -20.29 5.07
N ALA A 203 14.21 -20.71 6.34
CA ALA A 203 12.96 -21.22 6.89
C ALA A 203 11.83 -20.17 6.86
N THR A 204 12.14 -18.89 7.14
CA THR A 204 11.17 -17.79 7.08
C THR A 204 10.74 -17.52 5.63
N VAL A 205 11.68 -17.56 4.67
CA VAL A 205 11.36 -17.44 3.23
C VAL A 205 10.49 -18.59 2.76
N LEU A 206 10.80 -19.83 3.14
CA LEU A 206 9.99 -20.99 2.80
C LEU A 206 8.58 -20.88 3.40
N ALA A 207 8.47 -20.53 4.68
CA ALA A 207 7.19 -20.33 5.35
C ALA A 207 6.34 -19.24 4.69
N PHE A 208 6.98 -18.15 4.24
CA PHE A 208 6.34 -17.10 3.45
C PHE A 208 5.79 -17.64 2.13
N VAL A 209 6.60 -18.35 1.34
CA VAL A 209 6.18 -18.93 0.05
C VAL A 209 5.00 -19.89 0.25
N LEU A 210 5.08 -20.78 1.24
CA LEU A 210 4.00 -21.72 1.57
C LEU A 210 2.72 -20.99 2.00
N SER A 211 2.85 -19.92 2.78
CA SER A 211 1.71 -19.11 3.22
C SER A 211 1.04 -18.38 2.05
N VAL A 212 1.82 -17.81 1.12
CA VAL A 212 1.29 -17.19 -0.10
C VAL A 212 0.58 -18.22 -0.98
N ALA A 213 1.16 -19.41 -1.14
CA ALA A 213 0.54 -20.52 -1.88
C ALA A 213 -0.79 -20.96 -1.24
N MET A 214 -0.82 -21.12 0.09
CA MET A 214 -2.03 -21.46 0.83
C MET A 214 -3.11 -20.38 0.64
N MET A 215 -2.76 -19.10 0.82
CA MET A 215 -3.70 -18.00 0.61
C MET A 215 -4.19 -17.90 -0.82
N TYR A 216 -3.36 -18.25 -1.79
CA TYR A 216 -3.79 -18.32 -3.18
C TYR A 216 -4.87 -19.40 -3.37
N VAL A 217 -4.70 -20.58 -2.78
CA VAL A 217 -5.72 -21.65 -2.81
C VAL A 217 -7.01 -21.17 -2.13
N LEU A 218 -6.93 -20.60 -0.93
CA LEU A 218 -8.10 -20.08 -0.20
C LEU A 218 -8.83 -18.98 -0.97
N ALA A 219 -8.09 -18.03 -1.54
CA ALA A 219 -8.65 -16.90 -2.28
C ALA A 219 -9.19 -17.28 -3.67
N SER A 220 -8.82 -18.45 -4.21
CA SER A 220 -9.25 -18.90 -5.53
C SER A 220 -10.68 -19.46 -5.57
N GLY A 221 -11.35 -19.62 -4.41
CA GLY A 221 -12.67 -20.22 -4.34
C GLY A 221 -12.70 -21.72 -4.66
N ARG A 222 -11.55 -22.36 -4.86
CA ARG A 222 -11.45 -23.79 -5.22
C ARG A 222 -12.01 -24.73 -4.16
N ILE A 223 -12.11 -24.31 -2.91
CA ILE A 223 -12.78 -25.08 -1.86
C ILE A 223 -14.26 -25.29 -2.19
N ALA A 224 -14.92 -24.30 -2.77
CA ALA A 224 -16.31 -24.42 -3.21
C ALA A 224 -16.50 -25.52 -4.27
N ALA A 225 -15.48 -25.78 -5.09
CA ALA A 225 -15.53 -26.85 -6.08
C ALA A 225 -15.47 -28.27 -5.46
N LEU A 226 -14.98 -28.40 -4.22
CA LEU A 226 -14.96 -29.68 -3.48
C LEU A 226 -16.31 -30.00 -2.82
N TYR A 227 -17.14 -28.99 -2.61
CA TYR A 227 -18.49 -29.11 -2.08
C TYR A 227 -19.45 -28.58 -3.15
N PRO A 228 -19.75 -29.36 -4.21
CA PRO A 228 -20.77 -28.95 -5.16
C PRO A 228 -22.02 -28.66 -4.35
N ALA A 229 -22.37 -27.37 -4.25
CA ALA A 229 -23.59 -26.97 -3.56
C ALA A 229 -24.70 -27.82 -4.20
N GLU A 230 -25.43 -28.57 -3.37
CA GLU A 230 -26.69 -29.16 -3.80
C GLU A 230 -27.44 -28.01 -4.50
N ALA A 231 -27.68 -28.18 -5.80
CA ALA A 231 -28.15 -27.12 -6.68
C ALA A 231 -29.21 -26.32 -5.92
N PRO A 232 -29.04 -25.00 -5.75
CA PRO A 232 -29.86 -24.21 -4.84
C PRO A 232 -31.31 -24.58 -5.11
N MET A 233 -31.92 -25.28 -4.15
CA MET A 233 -33.28 -25.78 -4.25
C MET A 233 -34.10 -24.56 -4.61
N ASN A 234 -34.59 -24.50 -5.87
CA ASN A 234 -35.18 -23.33 -6.52
C ASN A 234 -36.05 -22.58 -5.52
N THR A 235 -35.46 -21.67 -4.77
CA THR A 235 -36.21 -20.80 -3.89
C THR A 235 -36.73 -19.82 -4.91
N PRO A 236 -38.05 -19.82 -5.19
CA PRO A 236 -38.60 -18.92 -6.18
C PRO A 236 -38.01 -17.57 -5.87
N MET A 237 -37.37 -16.93 -6.86
CA MET A 237 -37.06 -15.53 -6.75
C MET A 237 -38.43 -14.86 -6.58
N THR A 238 -38.84 -14.67 -5.34
CA THR A 238 -39.90 -13.76 -4.97
C THR A 238 -39.33 -12.43 -5.41
N LEU A 239 -39.69 -12.04 -6.64
CA LEU A 239 -39.44 -10.72 -7.19
C LEU A 239 -39.88 -9.78 -6.07
N MET A 240 -38.92 -9.19 -5.36
CA MET A 240 -39.27 -8.09 -4.49
C MET A 240 -39.94 -7.09 -5.40
N PRO A 241 -41.21 -6.71 -5.14
CA PRO A 241 -41.84 -5.66 -5.90
C PRO A 241 -40.88 -4.48 -5.82
N VAL A 242 -40.36 -4.08 -6.98
CA VAL A 242 -39.63 -2.83 -7.12
C VAL A 242 -40.61 -1.80 -6.59
N ALA A 243 -40.37 -1.30 -5.39
CA ALA A 243 -41.10 -0.17 -4.87
C ALA A 243 -40.83 0.94 -5.87
N VAL A 244 -41.81 1.17 -6.74
CA VAL A 244 -41.90 2.40 -7.52
C VAL A 244 -42.02 3.46 -6.45
N VAL A 245 -40.89 4.08 -6.13
CA VAL A 245 -40.87 5.33 -5.37
C VAL A 245 -41.56 6.30 -6.32
N GLU A 246 -42.87 6.49 -6.12
CA GLU A 246 -43.61 7.62 -6.68
C GLU A 246 -42.80 8.86 -6.29
N ALA A 247 -42.20 9.48 -7.31
CA ALA A 247 -41.50 10.73 -7.13
C ALA A 247 -42.56 11.77 -6.75
N ASP A 248 -42.63 12.11 -5.47
CA ASP A 248 -43.31 13.31 -5.00
C ASP A 248 -42.87 14.47 -5.89
N GLY A 249 -43.84 15.08 -6.57
CA GLY A 249 -43.61 16.12 -7.55
C GLY A 249 -42.79 17.28 -6.96
N PRO A 250 -41.96 17.95 -7.78
CA PRO A 250 -41.10 19.02 -7.29
C PRO A 250 -41.97 20.14 -6.71
N ALA A 251 -41.75 20.45 -5.43
CA ALA A 251 -42.30 21.65 -4.81
C ALA A 251 -41.90 22.90 -5.63
N PRO A 252 -42.79 23.88 -5.82
CA PRO A 252 -42.52 25.04 -6.65
C PRO A 252 -41.34 25.84 -6.06
N LEU A 253 -40.29 25.98 -6.87
CA LEU A 253 -39.09 26.73 -6.54
C LEU A 253 -39.41 28.22 -6.42
N ARG A 254 -39.10 28.81 -5.26
CA ARG A 254 -38.99 30.26 -5.10
C ARG A 254 -37.81 30.79 -5.92
N PRO A 255 -37.93 31.95 -6.60
CA PRO A 255 -36.85 32.48 -7.41
C PRO A 255 -35.75 33.04 -6.49
N LEU A 256 -34.61 32.36 -6.40
CA LEU A 256 -33.39 32.88 -5.79
C LEU A 256 -32.39 33.18 -6.90
N GLY A 257 -32.24 34.47 -7.22
CA GLY A 257 -31.33 34.95 -8.24
C GLY A 257 -29.85 34.77 -7.88
N ALA A 258 -29.06 34.49 -8.92
CA ALA A 258 -27.62 34.74 -9.06
C ALA A 258 -26.58 33.99 -8.17
N ALA A 259 -26.97 33.16 -7.20
CA ALA A 259 -26.01 32.39 -6.38
C ALA A 259 -25.79 30.92 -6.82
N LEU A 260 -26.46 30.43 -7.87
CA LEU A 260 -26.61 28.99 -8.13
C LEU A 260 -25.73 28.37 -9.23
N ARG A 261 -24.84 29.13 -9.89
CA ARG A 261 -23.91 28.54 -10.88
C ARG A 261 -23.03 27.40 -10.31
N PRO A 262 -22.55 27.45 -9.06
CA PRO A 262 -21.81 26.33 -8.47
C PRO A 262 -22.68 25.09 -8.25
N LEU A 263 -23.97 25.27 -7.90
CA LEU A 263 -24.86 24.17 -7.58
C LEU A 263 -25.36 23.45 -8.85
N GLU A 264 -25.65 24.18 -9.93
CA GLU A 264 -26.01 23.56 -11.20
C GLU A 264 -24.86 22.76 -11.82
N HIS A 265 -23.63 23.27 -11.69
CA HIS A 265 -22.43 22.52 -12.08
C HIS A 265 -22.26 21.26 -11.22
N TRP A 266 -22.46 21.37 -9.91
CA TRP A 266 -22.38 20.24 -8.99
C TRP A 266 -23.46 19.18 -9.26
N LEU A 267 -24.70 19.61 -9.54
CA LEU A 267 -25.81 18.72 -9.91
C LEU A 267 -25.60 18.07 -11.29
N ALA A 268 -25.00 18.78 -12.25
CA ALA A 268 -24.63 18.21 -13.53
C ALA A 268 -23.53 17.14 -13.39
N VAL A 269 -22.50 17.39 -12.58
CA VAL A 269 -21.45 16.41 -12.25
C VAL A 269 -22.05 15.18 -11.56
N MET A 270 -22.97 15.36 -10.60
CA MET A 270 -23.65 14.27 -9.91
C MET A 270 -24.55 13.44 -10.85
N ARG A 271 -25.27 14.07 -11.78
CA ARG A 271 -26.09 13.36 -12.79
C ARG A 271 -25.23 12.55 -13.75
N VAL A 272 -24.09 13.08 -14.18
CA VAL A 272 -23.13 12.34 -15.03
C VAL A 272 -22.51 11.17 -14.25
N GLN A 273 -22.20 11.33 -12.96
CA GLN A 273 -21.72 10.22 -12.14
C GLN A 273 -22.81 9.17 -11.86
N GLN A 274 -24.06 9.56 -11.63
CA GLN A 274 -25.17 8.61 -11.48
C GLN A 274 -25.49 7.87 -12.78
N GLN A 275 -25.47 8.54 -13.94
CA GLN A 275 -25.67 7.87 -15.24
C GLN A 275 -24.51 6.91 -15.58
N LYS A 276 -23.26 7.22 -15.19
CA LYS A 276 -22.12 6.30 -15.34
C LYS A 276 -22.19 5.07 -14.42
N GLN A 277 -23.00 5.07 -13.37
CA GLN A 277 -23.16 3.90 -12.48
C GLN A 277 -24.07 2.80 -13.03
N VAL A 278 -24.83 3.04 -14.10
CA VAL A 278 -25.85 2.09 -14.60
C VAL A 278 -25.26 0.98 -15.49
N VAL A 279 -24.03 1.14 -16.01
CA VAL A 279 -23.34 0.06 -16.73
C VAL A 279 -22.14 -0.41 -15.90
N LYS A 280 -22.41 -1.15 -14.82
CA LYS A 280 -21.37 -1.92 -14.12
C LYS A 280 -20.90 -3.03 -15.06
N LYS A 281 -19.86 -2.75 -15.85
CA LYS A 281 -19.09 -3.79 -16.52
C LYS A 281 -18.58 -4.73 -15.40
N PRO A 282 -18.72 -6.07 -15.55
CA PRO A 282 -18.26 -7.00 -14.52
C PRO A 282 -16.79 -6.72 -14.17
N PRO A 283 -16.40 -6.92 -12.89
CA PRO A 283 -15.03 -6.65 -12.45
C PRO A 283 -14.06 -7.39 -13.35
N ALA A 284 -13.10 -6.64 -13.88
CA ALA A 284 -12.18 -7.13 -14.89
C ALA A 284 -11.51 -8.42 -14.41
N LEU A 285 -11.76 -9.53 -15.11
CA LEU A 285 -11.22 -10.84 -14.76
C LEU A 285 -9.69 -10.83 -14.93
N LEU A 286 -9.00 -11.82 -14.36
CA LEU A 286 -7.54 -11.96 -14.50
C LEU A 286 -7.05 -11.92 -15.96
N SER A 287 -7.93 -12.23 -16.91
CA SER A 287 -7.76 -12.17 -18.37
C SER A 287 -7.66 -10.76 -18.96
N ASP A 288 -8.05 -9.72 -18.23
CA ASP A 288 -8.40 -8.43 -18.84
C ASP A 288 -7.23 -7.45 -18.95
N VAL A 289 -6.00 -7.92 -18.70
CA VAL A 289 -4.76 -7.15 -18.98
C VAL A 289 -4.69 -6.87 -20.47
N PRO A 290 -4.77 -5.60 -20.94
CA PRO A 290 -4.61 -5.25 -22.34
C PRO A 290 -3.38 -5.90 -22.97
N GLU A 291 -3.47 -6.26 -24.25
CA GLU A 291 -2.48 -7.16 -24.87
C GLU A 291 -1.10 -6.51 -24.94
N HIS A 292 -1.11 -5.20 -25.18
CA HIS A 292 0.07 -4.35 -25.19
C HIS A 292 0.75 -4.22 -23.81
N TYR A 293 0.10 -4.65 -22.72
CA TYR A 293 0.69 -4.75 -21.38
C TYR A 293 1.17 -6.17 -21.03
N SER A 294 1.09 -7.13 -21.94
CA SER A 294 1.60 -8.49 -21.72
C SER A 294 3.00 -8.64 -22.29
N LEU A 295 4.00 -8.84 -21.42
CA LEU A 295 5.36 -9.18 -21.84
C LEU A 295 5.55 -10.70 -21.98
N PHE A 296 5.02 -11.46 -21.03
CA PHE A 296 5.23 -12.92 -20.94
C PHE A 296 4.15 -13.76 -21.63
N GLY A 297 3.18 -13.11 -22.29
CA GLY A 297 2.04 -13.77 -22.92
C GLY A 297 0.85 -13.99 -21.98
N ARG A 298 -0.27 -14.43 -22.54
CA ARG A 298 -1.52 -14.70 -21.81
C ARG A 298 -1.87 -16.19 -21.69
N GLU A 299 -1.14 -17.04 -22.40
CA GLU A 299 -1.47 -18.46 -22.57
C GLU A 299 -1.38 -19.27 -21.27
N SER A 300 -0.56 -18.84 -20.31
CA SER A 300 -0.40 -19.54 -19.04
C SER A 300 -0.65 -18.66 -17.83
N GLN A 301 -1.22 -19.27 -16.78
CA GLN A 301 -1.41 -18.61 -15.50
C GLN A 301 -0.08 -18.14 -14.87
N LEU A 302 1.01 -18.89 -15.10
CA LEU A 302 2.35 -18.49 -14.65
C LEU A 302 2.83 -17.24 -15.39
N ALA A 303 2.60 -17.14 -16.70
CA ALA A 303 2.92 -15.94 -17.47
C ALA A 303 2.13 -14.72 -16.96
N LEU A 304 0.84 -14.89 -16.67
CA LEU A 304 0.01 -13.81 -16.09
C LEU A 304 0.51 -13.35 -14.71
N ILE A 305 0.92 -14.30 -13.85
CA ILE A 305 1.50 -14.00 -12.54
C ILE A 305 2.85 -13.28 -12.70
N ALA A 306 3.73 -13.80 -13.56
CA ALA A 306 5.01 -13.19 -13.86
C ALA A 306 4.84 -11.76 -14.40
N ASN A 307 3.88 -11.55 -15.30
CA ASN A 307 3.56 -10.23 -15.84
C ASN A 307 3.10 -9.27 -14.72
N ARG A 308 2.19 -9.71 -13.84
CA ARG A 308 1.70 -8.88 -12.73
C ARG A 308 2.77 -8.53 -11.70
N ILE A 309 3.72 -9.43 -11.44
CA ILE A 309 4.77 -9.20 -10.44
C ILE A 309 5.93 -8.41 -11.03
N ALA A 310 6.33 -8.70 -12.27
CA ALA A 310 7.60 -8.24 -12.85
C ALA A 310 7.45 -7.23 -13.99
N TRP A 311 6.26 -6.97 -14.52
CA TRP A 311 6.10 -6.05 -15.65
C TRP A 311 5.05 -4.97 -15.40
N ILE A 312 3.88 -5.33 -14.86
CA ILE A 312 2.78 -4.38 -14.64
C ILE A 312 3.19 -3.18 -13.77
N PRO A 313 3.93 -3.30 -12.65
CA PRO A 313 4.35 -2.13 -11.88
C PRO A 313 5.22 -1.14 -12.68
N TYR A 314 6.05 -1.64 -13.60
CA TYR A 314 6.82 -0.81 -14.51
C TYR A 314 5.93 -0.10 -15.54
N VAL A 315 5.04 -0.87 -16.19
CA VAL A 315 4.08 -0.33 -17.16
C VAL A 315 3.24 0.76 -16.51
N THR A 316 2.72 0.51 -15.31
CA THR A 316 2.02 1.52 -14.53
C THR A 316 2.89 2.75 -14.31
N ALA A 317 4.16 2.62 -13.91
CA ALA A 317 5.05 3.78 -13.78
C ALA A 317 5.20 4.57 -15.08
N VAL A 318 5.24 3.92 -16.26
CA VAL A 318 5.25 4.58 -17.58
C VAL A 318 3.91 5.30 -17.83
N ASP A 319 2.79 4.65 -17.52
CA ASP A 319 1.45 5.22 -17.73
C ASP A 319 1.16 6.44 -16.85
N TRP A 320 1.82 6.57 -15.69
CA TRP A 320 1.79 7.81 -14.91
C TRP A 320 2.33 9.01 -15.73
N PHE A 321 3.45 8.83 -16.45
CA PHE A 321 4.00 9.88 -17.31
C PHE A 321 3.18 10.10 -18.58
N ARG A 322 2.60 9.03 -19.15
CA ARG A 322 1.64 9.16 -20.26
C ARG A 322 0.41 9.95 -19.85
N TYR A 323 -0.14 9.69 -18.66
CA TYR A 323 -1.26 10.45 -18.12
C TYR A 323 -0.91 11.94 -17.99
N GLN A 324 0.31 12.27 -17.56
CA GLN A 324 0.76 13.66 -17.53
C GLN A 324 0.74 14.31 -18.92
N GLN A 325 1.22 13.61 -19.95
CA GLN A 325 1.28 14.15 -21.31
C GLN A 325 -0.09 14.20 -21.99
N GLU A 326 -0.85 13.11 -21.91
CA GLU A 326 -2.10 12.92 -22.65
C GLU A 326 -3.30 13.62 -21.99
N ILE A 327 -3.33 13.68 -20.65
CA ILE A 327 -4.50 14.17 -19.88
C ILE A 327 -4.21 15.48 -19.16
N LEU A 328 -3.01 15.64 -18.57
CA LEU A 328 -2.61 16.89 -17.91
C LEU A 328 -1.94 17.89 -18.86
N GLU A 329 -1.76 17.54 -20.14
CA GLU A 329 -1.11 18.41 -21.15
C GLU A 329 0.28 18.92 -20.72
N GLY A 330 0.99 18.12 -19.91
CA GLY A 330 2.30 18.45 -19.35
C GLY A 330 2.26 19.19 -18.00
N ASP A 331 1.09 19.60 -17.52
CA ASP A 331 0.94 20.31 -16.25
C ASP A 331 1.27 19.43 -15.04
N TYR A 332 1.63 20.10 -13.94
CA TYR A 332 1.86 19.48 -12.64
C TYR A 332 0.63 19.62 -11.74
N VAL A 333 0.36 18.60 -10.93
CA VAL A 333 -0.80 18.62 -10.02
C VAL A 333 -0.55 19.36 -8.70
N LEU A 334 0.69 19.80 -8.43
CA LEU A 334 1.05 20.69 -7.32
C LEU A 334 0.53 20.25 -5.93
N GLY A 335 0.54 18.95 -5.63
CA GLY A 335 0.09 18.41 -4.35
C GLY A 335 -1.39 18.03 -4.30
N ARG A 336 -2.17 18.23 -5.38
CA ARG A 336 -3.59 17.86 -5.44
C ARG A 336 -3.85 16.36 -5.28
N SER A 337 -2.86 15.50 -5.53
CA SER A 337 -2.99 14.05 -5.27
C SER A 337 -2.87 13.68 -3.79
N ILE A 338 -2.44 14.62 -2.94
CA ILE A 338 -2.15 14.39 -1.52
C ILE A 338 -3.23 15.06 -0.70
N ARG A 339 -4.20 14.27 -0.23
CA ARG A 339 -5.42 14.79 0.44
C ARG A 339 -5.16 15.86 1.52
N PRO A 340 -4.25 15.67 2.50
CA PRO A 340 -3.98 16.70 3.49
C PRO A 340 -3.46 18.01 2.88
N LEU A 341 -2.62 17.91 1.86
CA LEU A 341 -2.02 19.07 1.20
C LEU A 341 -3.04 19.80 0.31
N ALA A 342 -3.83 19.06 -0.47
CA ALA A 342 -4.94 19.61 -1.25
C ALA A 342 -5.92 20.38 -0.34
N TRP A 343 -6.28 19.80 0.81
CA TRP A 343 -7.13 20.45 1.80
C TRP A 343 -6.50 21.71 2.39
N MET A 344 -5.22 21.68 2.78
CA MET A 344 -4.51 22.84 3.31
C MET A 344 -4.40 24.00 2.31
N LEU A 345 -4.25 23.68 1.03
CA LEU A 345 -4.14 24.66 -0.05
C LEU A 345 -5.50 25.12 -0.60
N GLY A 346 -6.61 24.55 -0.12
CA GLY A 346 -7.95 24.81 -0.66
C GLY A 346 -8.14 24.34 -2.10
N LEU A 347 -7.36 23.34 -2.53
CA LEU A 347 -7.42 22.78 -3.88
C LEU A 347 -8.33 21.54 -3.92
N GLU A 348 -8.99 21.33 -5.05
CA GLU A 348 -9.74 20.10 -5.29
C GLU A 348 -8.79 18.90 -5.43
N GLN A 349 -9.07 17.86 -4.65
CA GLN A 349 -8.27 16.63 -4.66
C GLN A 349 -8.43 15.89 -5.99
N ILE A 350 -7.31 15.54 -6.61
CA ILE A 350 -7.25 14.66 -7.80
C ILE A 350 -6.96 13.24 -7.33
N HIS A 351 -7.72 12.26 -7.83
CA HIS A 351 -7.52 10.86 -7.50
C HIS A 351 -6.63 10.17 -8.55
N LEU A 352 -5.36 10.62 -8.66
CA LEU A 352 -4.42 10.18 -9.70
C LEU A 352 -4.35 8.65 -9.86
N GLU A 353 -4.30 7.88 -8.76
CA GLU A 353 -4.26 6.42 -8.83
C GLU A 353 -5.46 5.82 -9.58
N ARG A 354 -6.64 6.41 -9.39
CA ARG A 354 -7.87 6.01 -10.08
C ARG A 354 -7.85 6.48 -11.52
N GLU A 355 -7.49 7.73 -11.79
CA GLU A 355 -7.49 8.28 -13.14
C GLU A 355 -6.46 7.61 -14.06
N VAL A 356 -5.26 7.32 -13.54
CA VAL A 356 -4.27 6.52 -14.26
C VAL A 356 -4.78 5.09 -14.45
N ALA A 357 -5.48 4.48 -13.48
CA ALA A 357 -6.11 3.18 -13.71
C ALA A 357 -7.18 3.27 -14.82
N GLU A 358 -8.00 4.31 -14.85
CA GLU A 358 -9.00 4.50 -15.90
C GLU A 358 -8.35 4.65 -17.28
N LEU A 359 -7.20 5.33 -17.37
CA LEU A 359 -6.37 5.39 -18.59
C LEU A 359 -5.85 4.00 -18.99
N GLN A 360 -5.33 3.22 -18.03
CA GLN A 360 -4.78 1.88 -18.29
C GLN A 360 -5.84 0.88 -18.77
N TRP A 361 -7.04 0.94 -18.20
CA TRP A 361 -8.07 -0.08 -18.36
C TRP A 361 -9.21 0.35 -19.28
N GLY A 362 -9.19 1.58 -19.80
CA GLY A 362 -10.17 2.10 -20.76
C GLY A 362 -11.57 2.30 -20.17
N GLY A 363 -11.67 2.61 -18.87
CA GLY A 363 -12.96 2.89 -18.23
C GLY A 363 -12.93 2.88 -16.71
N PRO A 364 -14.05 3.27 -16.06
CA PRO A 364 -14.19 3.29 -14.61
C PRO A 364 -14.12 1.86 -14.06
N SER A 365 -12.91 1.44 -13.70
CA SER A 365 -12.65 0.07 -13.22
C SER A 365 -12.89 -0.09 -11.71
N GLY A 366 -13.07 1.01 -10.98
CA GLY A 366 -13.01 1.02 -9.52
C GLY A 366 -11.65 0.57 -8.96
N ALA A 367 -10.68 0.28 -9.84
CA ALA A 367 -9.35 -0.15 -9.49
C ALA A 367 -8.45 1.07 -9.24
N THR A 368 -7.41 0.84 -8.46
CA THR A 368 -6.37 1.84 -8.16
C THR A 368 -5.08 1.36 -8.80
N SER A 369 -4.42 2.23 -9.55
CA SER A 369 -3.06 1.98 -10.03
C SER A 369 -2.09 2.25 -8.89
N ASN A 370 -1.07 1.41 -8.74
CA ASN A 370 -0.02 1.65 -7.77
C ASN A 370 0.96 2.67 -8.36
N ALA A 371 1.10 3.84 -7.73
CA ALA A 371 2.12 4.81 -8.13
C ALA A 371 3.48 4.40 -7.58
N VAL A 372 4.57 4.42 -8.34
CA VAL A 372 5.89 4.43 -7.72
C VAL A 372 6.19 5.84 -7.22
N PHE A 373 6.79 5.99 -6.04
CA PHE A 373 6.89 7.29 -5.38
C PHE A 373 7.55 8.40 -6.21
N PHE A 374 8.54 8.08 -7.04
CA PHE A 374 9.19 9.09 -7.89
C PHE A 374 8.32 9.48 -9.10
N ALA A 375 7.42 8.62 -9.58
CA ALA A 375 6.46 8.99 -10.63
C ALA A 375 5.37 9.91 -10.04
N ASP A 376 4.84 9.57 -8.87
CA ASP A 376 3.91 10.45 -8.13
C ASP A 376 4.55 11.81 -7.81
N ALA A 377 5.81 11.81 -7.34
CA ALA A 377 6.54 13.05 -7.06
C ALA A 377 6.75 13.92 -8.31
N TRP A 378 7.01 13.29 -9.46
CA TRP A 378 7.16 13.99 -10.73
C TRP A 378 5.86 14.63 -11.19
N LEU A 379 4.74 13.92 -11.14
CA LEU A 379 3.45 14.50 -11.52
C LEU A 379 3.06 15.68 -10.63
N ASN A 380 3.50 15.69 -9.37
CA ASN A 380 3.23 16.79 -8.45
C ASN A 380 4.14 18.01 -8.66
N TRP A 381 5.46 17.83 -8.80
CA TRP A 381 6.43 18.94 -8.84
C TRP A 381 7.64 18.71 -9.76
N GLY A 382 7.51 17.82 -10.75
CA GLY A 382 8.59 17.46 -11.67
C GLY A 382 9.83 16.90 -10.98
N VAL A 383 11.01 17.21 -11.55
CA VAL A 383 12.31 16.77 -11.01
C VAL A 383 12.51 17.21 -9.56
N PHE A 384 12.03 18.41 -9.18
CA PHE A 384 12.15 18.91 -7.81
C PHE A 384 11.44 17.98 -6.82
N GLY A 385 10.22 17.53 -7.15
CA GLY A 385 9.47 16.56 -6.34
C GLY A 385 10.24 15.26 -6.16
N VAL A 386 10.81 14.72 -7.25
CA VAL A 386 11.60 13.48 -7.22
C VAL A 386 12.81 13.62 -6.28
N VAL A 387 13.55 14.71 -6.38
CA VAL A 387 14.69 15.01 -5.50
C VAL A 387 14.23 15.08 -4.05
N LEU A 388 13.21 15.89 -3.75
CA LEU A 388 12.69 16.10 -2.40
C LEU A 388 12.22 14.78 -1.74
N TYR A 389 11.42 13.99 -2.45
CA TYR A 389 10.91 12.71 -1.94
C TYR A 389 12.02 11.71 -1.70
N SER A 390 13.02 11.66 -2.60
CA SER A 390 14.18 10.77 -2.46
C SER A 390 15.07 11.17 -1.28
N MET A 391 15.27 12.49 -1.07
CA MET A 391 15.97 13.01 0.10
C MET A 391 15.23 12.68 1.40
N LEU A 392 13.90 12.83 1.42
CA LEU A 392 13.06 12.51 2.57
C LEU A 392 13.16 11.02 2.94
N LEU A 393 13.02 10.13 1.94
CA LEU A 393 13.18 8.69 2.14
C LEU A 393 14.59 8.34 2.66
N ALA A 394 15.63 8.93 2.08
CA ALA A 394 17.02 8.73 2.50
C ALA A 394 17.25 9.19 3.94
N LEU A 395 16.73 10.37 4.32
CA LEU A 395 16.81 10.90 5.67
C LEU A 395 16.10 9.97 6.66
N THR A 396 14.91 9.48 6.32
CA THR A 396 14.15 8.55 7.16
C THR A 396 14.90 7.23 7.37
N ILE A 397 15.43 6.62 6.31
CA ILE A 397 16.24 5.40 6.43
C ILE A 397 17.50 5.67 7.24
N LYS A 398 18.15 6.82 7.06
CA LYS A 398 19.33 7.21 7.84
C LYS A 398 18.99 7.33 9.33
N LEU A 399 17.91 8.02 9.68
CA LEU A 399 17.47 8.19 11.07
C LEU A 399 17.12 6.84 11.72
N ILE A 400 16.43 5.95 11.00
CA ILE A 400 16.10 4.59 11.45
C ILE A 400 17.37 3.76 11.66
N THR A 401 18.26 3.69 10.67
CA THR A 401 19.49 2.87 10.73
C THR A 401 20.47 3.36 11.79
N THR A 402 20.54 4.66 12.03
CA THR A 402 21.40 5.27 13.06
C THR A 402 20.75 5.34 14.44
N SER A 403 19.50 4.91 14.60
CA SER A 403 18.81 4.90 15.90
C SER A 403 19.41 3.91 16.91
N GLY A 404 20.21 2.94 16.44
CA GLY A 404 20.75 1.86 17.27
C GLY A 404 19.71 0.84 17.73
N ASN A 405 18.53 0.80 17.11
CA ASN A 405 17.44 -0.14 17.44
C ASN A 405 17.25 -1.16 16.30
N PRO A 406 17.86 -2.36 16.37
CA PRO A 406 17.77 -3.37 15.30
C PRO A 406 16.35 -3.84 14.97
N PRO A 407 15.45 -4.07 15.95
CA PRO A 407 14.03 -4.33 15.67
C PRO A 407 13.38 -3.29 14.76
N LEU A 408 13.68 -2.01 14.99
CA LEU A 408 13.13 -0.91 14.21
C LEU A 408 13.65 -0.91 12.77
N VAL A 409 14.95 -1.17 12.58
CA VAL A 409 15.55 -1.33 11.25
C VAL A 409 14.89 -2.47 10.49
N ALA A 410 14.71 -3.63 11.14
CA ALA A 410 14.08 -4.79 10.54
C ALA A 410 12.61 -4.52 10.18
N ALA A 411 11.84 -3.93 11.08
CA ALA A 411 10.43 -3.61 10.86
C ALA A 411 10.20 -2.59 9.74
N SER A 412 11.14 -1.66 9.55
CA SER A 412 11.05 -0.61 8.52
C SER A 412 11.28 -1.13 7.10
N ALA A 413 11.79 -2.35 6.93
CA ALA A 413 12.10 -2.90 5.62
C ALA A 413 10.89 -3.10 4.74
N PHE A 414 9.76 -3.52 5.31
CA PHE A 414 8.53 -3.69 4.56
C PHE A 414 7.98 -2.37 4.01
N PRO A 415 7.77 -1.30 4.81
CA PRO A 415 7.32 -0.02 4.27
C PRO A 415 8.33 0.64 3.33
N VAL A 416 9.64 0.49 3.57
CA VAL A 416 10.67 0.96 2.61
C VAL A 416 10.57 0.20 1.29
N TRP A 417 10.38 -1.12 1.33
CA TRP A 417 10.15 -1.93 0.13
C TRP A 417 8.87 -1.51 -0.60
N ILE A 418 7.75 -1.33 0.12
CA ILE A 418 6.48 -0.84 -0.46
C ILE A 418 6.66 0.52 -1.12
N THR A 419 7.47 1.42 -0.55
CA THR A 419 7.74 2.74 -1.14
C THR A 419 8.27 2.61 -2.57
N CYS A 420 8.99 1.53 -2.89
CA CYS A 420 9.49 1.27 -4.24
C CYS A 420 8.38 0.88 -5.25
N PHE A 421 7.15 0.68 -4.78
CA PHE A 421 5.97 0.27 -5.56
C PHE A 421 4.71 1.07 -5.19
N SER A 422 4.82 2.10 -4.36
CA SER A 422 3.70 2.89 -3.86
C SER A 422 4.11 4.36 -3.68
N SER A 423 3.14 5.27 -3.65
CA SER A 423 3.37 6.70 -3.44
C SER A 423 3.91 6.94 -2.04
N LEU A 424 4.81 7.93 -1.89
CA LEU A 424 5.44 8.20 -0.59
C LEU A 424 4.44 8.60 0.50
N PRO A 425 3.46 9.51 0.26
CA PRO A 425 2.60 10.00 1.32
C PRO A 425 1.72 8.92 1.97
N PRO A 426 1.02 8.04 1.22
CA PRO A 426 0.30 6.93 1.83
C PRO A 426 1.19 5.96 2.61
N VAL A 427 2.45 5.77 2.21
CA VAL A 427 3.38 4.91 2.96
C VAL A 427 3.83 5.56 4.28
N TYR A 428 4.09 6.86 4.28
CA TYR A 428 4.41 7.61 5.51
C TYR A 428 3.25 7.61 6.50
N LEU A 429 2.04 7.81 5.99
CA LEU A 429 0.83 7.95 6.77
C LEU A 429 0.23 6.57 7.11
N SER A 430 -0.33 5.88 6.13
CA SER A 430 -1.10 4.65 6.31
C SER A 430 -0.25 3.40 6.54
N ALA A 431 0.88 3.26 5.84
CA ALA A 431 1.79 2.12 6.09
C ALA A 431 2.68 2.33 7.33
N GLY A 432 2.58 3.50 7.98
CA GLY A 432 3.20 3.79 9.26
C GLY A 432 4.71 4.05 9.21
N LEU A 433 5.32 4.29 8.04
CA LEU A 433 6.75 4.63 7.95
C LEU A 433 7.09 5.89 8.76
N GLY A 434 6.19 6.89 8.76
CA GLY A 434 6.34 8.10 9.57
C GLY A 434 6.29 7.82 11.07
N LEU A 435 5.51 6.82 11.50
CA LEU A 435 5.46 6.40 12.90
C LEU A 435 6.71 5.62 13.32
N LEU A 436 7.25 4.78 12.43
CA LEU A 436 8.55 4.13 12.66
C LEU A 436 9.69 5.15 12.73
N LEU A 437 9.64 6.21 11.91
CA LEU A 437 10.55 7.34 11.99
C LEU A 437 10.43 8.05 13.35
N LEU A 438 9.21 8.30 13.84
CA LEU A 438 8.99 8.88 15.16
C LEU A 438 9.62 8.00 16.24
N PHE A 439 9.41 6.68 16.21
CA PHE A 439 10.09 5.78 17.14
C PHE A 439 11.60 5.78 17.00
N ALA A 440 12.16 5.96 15.80
CA ALA A 440 13.60 6.08 15.61
C ALA A 440 14.15 7.30 16.35
N LEU A 441 13.45 8.42 16.26
CA LEU A 441 13.81 9.64 16.97
C LEU A 441 13.72 9.46 18.48
N LEU A 442 12.66 8.82 18.98
CA LEU A 442 12.44 8.62 20.43
C LEU A 442 13.35 7.54 21.05
N ALA A 443 13.74 6.52 20.27
CA ALA A 443 14.55 5.41 20.74
C ALA A 443 16.06 5.70 20.79
N ARG A 444 16.51 6.81 20.18
CA ARG A 444 17.94 7.19 20.14
C ARG A 444 18.52 7.38 21.53
N LYS A 445 19.65 6.72 21.82
CA LYS A 445 20.41 6.96 23.06
C LYS A 445 21.25 8.24 22.89
N PRO A 446 21.26 9.16 23.87
CA PRO A 446 22.13 10.32 23.80
C PRO A 446 23.60 9.89 23.74
N MET A 447 24.39 10.50 22.85
CA MET A 447 25.82 10.16 22.65
C MET A 447 26.67 10.27 23.93
N ALA A 448 26.20 10.98 24.96
CA ALA A 448 26.91 11.16 26.22
C ALA A 448 27.20 9.85 27.00
N GLU A 449 26.48 8.76 26.70
CA GLU A 449 26.74 7.43 27.28
C GLU A 449 27.69 6.56 26.41
N ALA A 450 28.11 7.04 25.25
CA ALA A 450 29.04 6.36 24.36
C ALA A 450 30.47 6.90 24.53
N VAL A 451 30.95 6.95 25.78
CA VAL A 451 32.38 7.03 26.07
C VAL A 451 32.84 5.58 26.33
N PRO A 452 33.83 5.07 25.56
CA PRO A 452 34.29 3.69 25.68
C PRO A 452 34.91 3.36 27.04
#